data_AF-A0A0E3QSA3-F1
#
_entry.id   AF-A0A0E3QSA3-F1
#
_cell.length_a   1.000
_cell.length_b   1.000
_cell.length_c   1.000
_cell.angle_alpha   90.00
_cell.angle_beta   90.00
_cell.angle_gamma   90.00
#
_symmetry.space_group_name_H-M   'P 1'
#
loop_
_entity.id
_entity.type
_entity.pdbx_description
1 polymer ?
#
loop_
_entity_poly.entity_id
_entity_poly.type
_entity_poly.pdbx_seq_one_letter_code
_entity_poly.pdbx_strand_id
1 'polypeptide(L)'
;MGKSDLVDTSYLELGLLAARPVCRIQVVNLFGRPEGYGTGFLVGPNLLLTNNHVLDTAELAKKSFAEFEYEQDINGRKKTSKSFDLRPDEVFVTDPEMDFTFVSVAPIATEGTELTDYGLLRLVEDTGKVRTGEYVSIIQHPDGGLKNCCLRENKVVDIFDDWLHYLTDTQCGASGSPVFNDQWLVVGLHHSGVSMKDAQGNILKTDGQPYQEGIDAPSTIAWVANEGVRISRIFKALESRSENEPMAAEALRRLRSHGTGPVGPAIITAPEPIPDAVMELGKLPMEHYRLADGYNPDFLGSLYHLPLPKLAENLQSKVATLKNGGQILTYLHFSIVMNADRRLAFYTAANIDGKKLEKIKRTRDKWYFDPRLDQKYQAGPKLYEDNPLDRGHLVRRLDPCWGPNARDAGEDTFHFTNCSPQHKRLNQHDWLEVEDYILKTADNANAQISVFTGPVFREDDMIYRNEYLLPADFWKVVVFVNKNGKFGATAYLRTQKNYLESREFFDDEFKTWQVPVVQVEALTGISFGLPKDADPMARAAAEKGLESQRSYLRRIRSAADIML
;
A
#
# COMPACT_ATOMS: atom_id res chain seq x y z
N MET A 1 25.92 2.83 31.39
CA MET A 1 25.35 1.88 30.39
C MET A 1 25.25 2.62 29.08
N GLY A 2 25.53 1.97 27.94
CA GLY A 2 25.66 2.59 26.61
C GLY A 2 24.34 3.11 26.03
N LYS A 3 24.29 3.29 24.70
CA LYS A 3 23.03 3.57 23.98
C LYS A 3 22.02 2.43 24.23
N SER A 4 20.73 2.77 24.26
CA SER A 4 19.66 1.79 24.45
C SER A 4 19.42 1.03 23.16
N ASP A 5 19.45 -0.30 23.22
CA ASP A 5 19.09 -1.21 22.12
C ASP A 5 17.66 -1.74 22.27
N LEU A 6 16.77 -1.00 22.97
CA LEU A 6 15.37 -1.39 23.15
C LEU A 6 14.59 -1.13 21.86
N VAL A 7 13.92 -2.16 21.38
CA VAL A 7 12.91 -2.10 20.30
C VAL A 7 11.60 -2.70 20.81
N ASP A 8 10.47 -2.25 20.27
CA ASP A 8 9.16 -2.84 20.57
C ASP A 8 9.11 -4.31 20.14
N THR A 9 8.33 -5.13 20.84
CA THR A 9 8.18 -6.56 20.50
C THR A 9 7.62 -6.77 19.08
N SER A 10 6.87 -5.80 18.54
CA SER A 10 6.39 -5.80 17.16
C SER A 10 7.52 -5.82 16.13
N TYR A 11 8.74 -5.42 16.51
CA TYR A 11 9.92 -5.54 15.65
C TYR A 11 10.12 -6.97 15.14
N LEU A 12 9.96 -7.96 16.01
CA LEU A 12 10.12 -9.37 15.67
C LEU A 12 9.00 -9.86 14.75
N GLU A 13 7.76 -9.45 15.02
CA GLU A 13 6.62 -9.79 14.17
C GLU A 13 6.82 -9.22 12.76
N LEU A 14 7.16 -7.94 12.64
CA LEU A 14 7.46 -7.29 11.37
C LEU A 14 8.65 -7.93 10.64
N GLY A 15 9.65 -8.41 11.37
CA GLY A 15 10.79 -9.16 10.81
C GLY A 15 10.38 -10.49 10.19
N LEU A 16 9.49 -11.24 10.84
CA LEU A 16 8.94 -12.48 10.28
C LEU A 16 8.15 -12.20 9.00
N LEU A 17 7.43 -11.08 8.94
CA LEU A 17 6.70 -10.67 7.75
C LEU A 17 7.65 -10.26 6.62
N ALA A 18 8.72 -9.51 6.93
CA ALA A 18 9.77 -9.13 5.99
C ALA A 18 10.57 -10.35 5.46
N ALA A 19 10.63 -11.45 6.22
CA ALA A 19 11.33 -12.67 5.82
C ALA A 19 10.60 -13.50 4.77
N ARG A 20 9.27 -13.38 4.67
CA ARG A 20 8.42 -14.16 3.74
C ARG A 20 8.82 -14.01 2.27
N PRO A 21 8.98 -12.78 1.73
CA PRO A 21 9.35 -12.56 0.33
C PRO A 21 10.83 -12.82 0.02
N VAL A 22 11.66 -13.17 1.00
CA VAL A 22 13.07 -13.50 0.80
C VAL A 22 13.20 -14.98 0.46
N CYS A 23 13.93 -15.28 -0.61
CA CYS A 23 14.14 -16.62 -1.11
C CYS A 23 15.62 -16.92 -1.36
N ARG A 24 15.94 -18.21 -1.45
CA ARG A 24 17.22 -18.68 -1.96
C ARG A 24 17.15 -18.74 -3.47
N ILE A 25 18.14 -18.23 -4.17
CA ILE A 25 18.30 -18.44 -5.62
C ILE A 25 19.23 -19.63 -5.80
N GLN A 26 18.76 -20.67 -6.50
CA GLN A 26 19.60 -21.78 -6.90
C GLN A 26 20.08 -21.56 -8.34
N VAL A 27 21.37 -21.28 -8.50
CA VAL A 27 21.98 -21.02 -9.81
C VAL A 27 22.34 -22.35 -10.46
N VAL A 28 21.87 -22.56 -11.69
CA VAL A 28 22.04 -23.81 -12.42
C VAL A 28 22.69 -23.53 -13.77
N ASN A 29 23.81 -24.21 -14.05
CA ASN A 29 24.52 -24.02 -15.31
C ASN A 29 23.77 -24.59 -16.53
N LEU A 30 24.32 -24.33 -17.72
CA LEU A 30 23.77 -24.79 -19.00
C LEU A 30 23.60 -26.31 -19.11
N PHE A 31 24.31 -27.10 -18.28
CA PHE A 31 24.22 -28.56 -18.23
C PHE A 31 23.24 -29.08 -17.17
N GLY A 32 22.48 -28.18 -16.51
CA GLY A 32 21.49 -28.55 -15.50
C GLY A 32 22.09 -28.92 -14.13
N ARG A 33 23.36 -28.55 -13.86
CA ARG A 33 24.01 -28.81 -12.57
C ARG A 33 24.00 -27.55 -11.70
N PRO A 34 23.79 -27.67 -10.38
CA PRO A 34 23.98 -26.55 -9.47
C PRO A 34 25.38 -25.98 -9.61
N GLU A 35 25.47 -24.68 -9.88
CA GLU A 35 26.71 -23.93 -10.09
C GLU A 35 26.99 -22.97 -8.95
N GLY A 36 25.93 -22.45 -8.32
CA GLY A 36 26.05 -21.54 -7.20
C GLY A 36 24.71 -21.31 -6.52
N TYR A 37 24.72 -20.35 -5.61
CA TYR A 37 23.56 -19.92 -4.84
C TYR A 37 23.69 -18.44 -4.49
N GLY A 38 22.55 -17.82 -4.23
CA GLY A 38 22.47 -16.46 -3.71
C GLY A 38 21.17 -16.25 -2.96
N THR A 39 20.95 -15.02 -2.54
CA THR A 39 19.69 -14.56 -1.96
C THR A 39 18.97 -13.67 -2.96
N GLY A 40 17.65 -13.72 -2.96
CA GLY A 40 16.81 -12.77 -3.70
C GLY A 40 15.56 -12.46 -2.90
N PHE A 41 14.84 -11.42 -3.31
CA PHE A 41 13.59 -11.07 -2.65
C PHE A 41 12.60 -10.41 -3.61
N LEU A 42 11.31 -10.63 -3.35
CA LEU A 42 10.23 -10.05 -4.15
C LEU A 42 10.10 -8.57 -3.84
N VAL A 43 10.01 -7.74 -4.89
CA VAL A 43 10.00 -6.27 -4.81
C VAL A 43 8.85 -5.63 -5.58
N GLY A 44 8.10 -6.45 -6.32
CA GLY A 44 6.90 -6.07 -7.07
C GLY A 44 6.16 -7.32 -7.55
N PRO A 45 5.03 -7.17 -8.26
CA PRO A 45 4.29 -8.29 -8.80
C PRO A 45 5.19 -9.15 -9.70
N ASN A 46 5.39 -10.41 -9.30
CA ASN A 46 6.23 -11.36 -10.05
C ASN A 46 7.62 -10.83 -10.35
N LEU A 47 8.19 -9.96 -9.50
CA LEU A 47 9.48 -9.33 -9.75
C LEU A 47 10.41 -9.56 -8.57
N LEU A 48 11.56 -10.20 -8.84
CA LEU A 48 12.62 -10.49 -7.89
C LEU A 48 13.79 -9.53 -8.10
N LEU A 49 14.43 -9.11 -7.01
CA LEU A 49 15.71 -8.41 -7.00
C LEU A 49 16.80 -9.31 -6.39
N THR A 50 17.97 -9.33 -7.02
CA THR A 50 19.22 -9.95 -6.52
C THR A 50 20.43 -9.22 -7.12
N ASN A 51 21.66 -9.71 -6.93
CA ASN A 51 22.86 -9.14 -7.55
C ASN A 51 23.06 -9.59 -9.00
N ASN A 52 23.79 -8.79 -9.79
CA ASN A 52 24.21 -9.17 -11.14
C ASN A 52 25.11 -10.40 -11.09
N HIS A 53 26.07 -10.47 -10.17
CA HIS A 53 26.95 -11.64 -10.12
C HIS A 53 26.26 -12.94 -9.66
N VAL A 54 25.03 -12.86 -9.11
CA VAL A 54 24.21 -14.05 -8.81
C VAL A 54 23.47 -14.50 -10.06
N LEU A 55 22.90 -13.57 -10.82
CA LEU A 55 22.20 -13.81 -12.08
C LEU A 55 22.68 -12.81 -13.14
N ASP A 56 23.76 -13.17 -13.85
CA ASP A 56 24.48 -12.27 -14.76
C ASP A 56 23.86 -12.20 -16.16
N THR A 57 23.16 -13.27 -16.56
CA THR A 57 22.63 -13.47 -17.90
C THR A 57 21.22 -14.05 -17.86
N ALA A 58 20.42 -13.70 -18.87
CA ALA A 58 19.07 -14.23 -19.03
C ALA A 58 19.07 -15.76 -19.21
N GLU A 59 20.09 -16.30 -19.88
CA GLU A 59 20.26 -17.74 -20.10
C GLU A 59 20.47 -18.48 -18.78
N LEU A 60 21.31 -17.95 -17.89
CA LEU A 60 21.55 -18.50 -16.55
C LEU A 60 20.28 -18.40 -15.70
N ALA A 61 19.62 -17.24 -15.71
CA ALA A 61 18.37 -17.03 -15.00
C ALA A 61 17.29 -18.03 -15.44
N LYS A 62 17.13 -18.27 -16.74
CA LYS A 62 16.14 -19.21 -17.30
C LYS A 62 16.30 -20.65 -16.83
N LYS A 63 17.51 -21.06 -16.41
CA LYS A 63 17.79 -22.40 -15.87
C LYS A 63 17.74 -22.46 -14.35
N SER A 64 17.78 -21.29 -13.71
CA SER A 64 17.80 -21.12 -12.27
C SER A 64 16.37 -20.95 -11.73
N PHE A 65 16.20 -21.09 -10.42
CA PHE A 65 14.90 -20.96 -9.77
C PHE A 65 15.01 -20.28 -8.40
N ALA A 66 13.91 -19.64 -7.99
CA ALA A 66 13.75 -19.06 -6.66
C ALA A 66 13.09 -20.09 -5.73
N GLU A 67 13.72 -20.33 -4.58
CA GLU A 67 13.30 -21.31 -3.60
C GLU A 67 12.87 -20.61 -2.30
N PHE A 68 11.56 -20.55 -2.09
CA PHE A 68 10.94 -20.00 -0.88
C PHE A 68 10.82 -21.06 0.21
N GLU A 69 10.68 -20.61 1.46
CA GLU A 69 10.58 -21.47 2.66
C GLU A 69 11.76 -22.44 2.85
N TYR A 70 12.94 -22.14 2.27
CA TYR A 70 14.17 -22.86 2.56
C TYR A 70 14.73 -22.45 3.94
N GLU A 71 14.00 -22.79 5.00
CA GLU A 71 14.20 -22.30 6.36
C GLU A 71 13.75 -23.36 7.39
N GLN A 72 13.94 -23.08 8.69
CA GLN A 72 13.46 -23.94 9.77
C GLN A 72 12.10 -23.46 10.31
N ASP A 73 11.28 -24.39 10.76
CA ASP A 73 10.09 -24.11 11.56
C ASP A 73 10.44 -23.83 13.03
N ILE A 74 9.43 -23.50 13.83
CA ILE A 74 9.60 -23.23 15.28
C ILE A 74 10.12 -24.42 16.10
N ASN A 75 10.11 -25.62 15.53
CA ASN A 75 10.62 -26.84 16.15
C ASN A 75 12.05 -27.18 15.68
N GLY A 76 12.68 -26.31 14.88
CA GLY A 76 14.00 -26.51 14.30
C GLY A 76 14.02 -27.49 13.12
N ARG A 77 12.85 -27.86 12.57
CA ARG A 77 12.75 -28.77 11.42
C ARG A 77 12.79 -27.97 10.13
N LYS A 78 13.50 -28.46 9.12
CA LYS A 78 13.49 -27.85 7.78
C LYS A 78 12.07 -27.90 7.19
N LYS A 79 11.57 -26.76 6.71
CA LYS A 79 10.30 -26.66 5.97
C LYS A 79 10.43 -27.28 4.57
N THR A 80 9.30 -27.64 3.98
CA THR A 80 9.23 -28.03 2.57
C THR A 80 9.35 -26.77 1.72
N SER A 81 10.45 -26.63 1.00
CA SER A 81 10.66 -25.48 0.13
C SER A 81 9.73 -25.49 -1.08
N LYS A 82 9.55 -24.29 -1.65
CA LYS A 82 8.64 -24.01 -2.77
C LYS A 82 9.42 -23.37 -3.91
N SER A 83 9.39 -24.00 -5.07
CA SER A 83 10.28 -23.64 -6.19
C SER A 83 9.52 -22.93 -7.30
N PHE A 84 10.00 -21.75 -7.67
CA PHE A 84 9.44 -20.92 -8.73
C PHE A 84 10.45 -20.69 -9.84
N ASP A 85 10.06 -21.00 -11.07
CA ASP A 85 10.88 -20.73 -12.25
C ASP A 85 11.06 -19.23 -12.47
N LEU A 86 12.28 -18.83 -12.86
CA LEU A 86 12.55 -17.47 -13.30
C LEU A 86 12.15 -17.28 -14.76
N ARG A 87 11.65 -16.08 -15.08
CA ARG A 87 11.11 -15.70 -16.40
C ARG A 87 11.83 -14.48 -16.97
N PRO A 88 13.09 -14.63 -17.38
CA PRO A 88 13.88 -13.52 -17.91
C PRO A 88 13.36 -12.99 -19.25
N ASP A 89 12.50 -13.75 -19.93
CA ASP A 89 11.78 -13.36 -21.14
C ASP A 89 10.68 -12.32 -20.89
N GLU A 90 10.14 -12.23 -19.66
CA GLU A 90 9.19 -11.19 -19.27
C GLU A 90 9.89 -9.91 -18.80
N VAL A 91 10.80 -10.05 -17.84
CA VAL A 91 11.68 -8.96 -17.37
C VAL A 91 13.02 -9.58 -17.00
N PHE A 92 14.09 -9.05 -17.57
CA PHE A 92 15.45 -9.25 -17.12
C PHE A 92 16.22 -7.94 -17.30
N VAL A 93 16.60 -7.31 -16.19
CA VAL A 93 17.33 -6.03 -16.20
C VAL A 93 18.49 -6.18 -15.25
N THR A 94 19.69 -6.18 -15.80
CA THR A 94 20.92 -6.35 -15.02
C THR A 94 21.84 -5.15 -15.18
N ASP A 95 22.63 -4.87 -14.16
CA ASP A 95 23.60 -3.79 -14.09
C ASP A 95 24.88 -4.30 -13.40
N PRO A 96 25.97 -4.54 -14.15
CA PRO A 96 27.23 -5.01 -13.57
C PRO A 96 27.97 -3.97 -12.72
N GLU A 97 27.73 -2.67 -12.94
CA GLU A 97 28.43 -1.61 -12.19
C GLU A 97 27.83 -1.41 -10.80
N MET A 98 26.51 -1.40 -10.71
CA MET A 98 25.77 -1.31 -9.44
C MET A 98 25.46 -2.69 -8.83
N ASP A 99 25.84 -3.75 -9.53
CA ASP A 99 25.68 -5.15 -9.17
C ASP A 99 24.24 -5.54 -8.76
N PHE A 100 23.27 -5.30 -9.64
CA PHE A 100 21.89 -5.76 -9.43
C PHE A 100 21.29 -6.44 -10.65
N THR A 101 20.34 -7.34 -10.41
CA THR A 101 19.49 -7.97 -11.41
C THR A 101 18.04 -7.97 -10.92
N PHE A 102 17.15 -7.44 -11.76
CA PHE A 102 15.72 -7.71 -11.69
C PHE A 102 15.36 -8.82 -12.66
N VAL A 103 14.56 -9.78 -12.19
CA VAL A 103 14.07 -10.89 -13.02
C VAL A 103 12.62 -11.22 -12.67
N SER A 104 11.79 -11.53 -13.67
CA SER A 104 10.43 -12.00 -13.39
C SER A 104 10.42 -13.40 -12.79
N VAL A 105 9.39 -13.73 -12.02
CA VAL A 105 9.21 -15.03 -11.36
C VAL A 105 7.83 -15.58 -11.71
N ALA A 106 7.74 -16.88 -12.00
CA ALA A 106 6.48 -17.55 -12.26
C ALA A 106 5.46 -17.29 -11.12
N PRO A 107 4.18 -17.05 -11.43
CA PRO A 107 3.16 -16.78 -10.41
C PRO A 107 2.78 -17.99 -9.57
N ILE A 108 3.10 -19.20 -10.04
CA ILE A 108 2.75 -20.46 -9.41
C ILE A 108 4.01 -21.32 -9.37
N ALA A 109 4.28 -21.93 -8.21
CA ALA A 109 5.38 -22.85 -8.00
C ALA A 109 5.16 -24.17 -8.75
N THR A 110 6.21 -24.97 -8.89
CA THR A 110 6.16 -26.29 -9.56
C THR A 110 5.10 -27.24 -8.98
N GLU A 111 4.76 -27.07 -7.72
CA GLU A 111 3.82 -27.85 -6.92
C GLU A 111 2.47 -27.16 -6.67
N GLY A 112 2.24 -25.98 -7.24
CA GLY A 112 0.94 -25.30 -7.24
C GLY A 112 0.75 -24.18 -6.21
N THR A 113 1.75 -23.84 -5.39
CA THR A 113 1.69 -22.71 -4.44
C THR A 113 1.75 -21.37 -5.18
N GLU A 114 0.92 -20.40 -4.82
CA GLU A 114 0.93 -19.08 -5.46
C GLU A 114 2.06 -18.19 -4.91
N LEU A 115 2.72 -17.42 -5.79
CA LEU A 115 3.79 -16.49 -5.38
C LEU A 115 3.26 -15.36 -4.48
N THR A 116 1.99 -15.00 -4.65
CA THR A 116 1.24 -14.02 -3.86
C THR A 116 1.15 -14.38 -2.38
N ASP A 117 1.29 -15.66 -2.03
CA ASP A 117 1.32 -16.14 -0.64
C ASP A 117 2.53 -15.59 0.14
N TYR A 118 3.59 -15.16 -0.54
CA TYR A 118 4.82 -14.64 0.09
C TYR A 118 4.82 -13.11 0.30
N GLY A 119 3.89 -12.39 -0.35
CA GLY A 119 3.92 -10.93 -0.39
C GLY A 119 5.17 -10.40 -1.11
N LEU A 120 5.55 -9.16 -0.80
CA LEU A 120 6.72 -8.48 -1.38
C LEU A 120 7.28 -7.43 -0.42
N LEU A 121 8.52 -7.01 -0.66
CA LEU A 121 9.18 -5.89 0.01
C LEU A 121 9.06 -4.63 -0.83
N ARG A 122 8.26 -3.68 -0.37
CA ARG A 122 8.13 -2.39 -1.05
C ARG A 122 9.44 -1.62 -0.94
N LEU A 123 9.99 -1.26 -2.09
CA LEU A 123 11.17 -0.41 -2.15
C LEU A 123 10.77 1.07 -2.10
N VAL A 124 11.47 1.84 -1.27
CA VAL A 124 11.29 3.30 -1.17
C VAL A 124 12.40 3.98 -1.96
N GLU A 125 12.03 4.80 -2.93
CA GLU A 125 12.96 5.48 -3.84
C GLU A 125 13.78 6.57 -3.15
N ASP A 126 13.18 7.27 -2.18
CA ASP A 126 13.79 8.40 -1.48
C ASP A 126 15.09 8.05 -0.76
N THR A 127 15.97 9.04 -0.64
CA THR A 127 17.17 8.96 0.20
C THR A 127 16.84 9.20 1.68
N GLY A 128 17.82 9.04 2.58
CA GLY A 128 17.64 9.36 4.01
C GLY A 128 16.91 8.29 4.84
N LYS A 129 16.77 7.07 4.31
CA LYS A 129 16.13 5.94 5.00
C LYS A 129 16.92 5.36 6.18
N VAL A 130 18.22 5.66 6.25
CA VAL A 130 19.13 5.22 7.31
C VAL A 130 20.24 6.26 7.49
N ARG A 131 20.80 6.34 8.69
CA ARG A 131 21.91 7.25 9.06
C ARG A 131 23.10 6.47 9.60
N THR A 132 24.29 7.05 9.48
CA THR A 132 25.49 6.52 10.10
C THR A 132 25.29 6.32 11.60
N GLY A 133 25.62 5.11 12.07
CA GLY A 133 25.50 4.69 13.44
C GLY A 133 24.14 4.17 13.87
N GLU A 134 23.15 4.11 12.97
CA GLU A 134 21.94 3.31 13.12
C GLU A 134 22.23 1.82 12.84
N TYR A 135 21.27 0.96 13.16
CA TYR A 135 21.40 -0.49 12.97
C TYR A 135 20.61 -0.95 11.74
N VAL A 136 21.11 -2.00 11.09
CA VAL A 136 20.44 -2.63 9.96
C VAL A 136 20.25 -4.12 10.19
N SER A 137 19.15 -4.70 9.73
CA SER A 137 18.91 -6.13 9.80
C SER A 137 19.06 -6.76 8.43
N ILE A 138 19.56 -7.99 8.37
CA ILE A 138 19.68 -8.74 7.11
C ILE A 138 19.01 -10.09 7.26
N ILE A 139 18.26 -10.47 6.23
CA ILE A 139 17.66 -11.80 6.09
C ILE A 139 18.26 -12.42 4.83
N GLN A 140 18.90 -13.56 4.99
CA GLN A 140 19.84 -14.10 3.99
C GLN A 140 19.90 -15.62 4.00
N HIS A 141 20.50 -16.19 2.97
CA HIS A 141 20.85 -17.61 2.86
C HIS A 141 22.38 -17.81 2.91
N PRO A 142 23.00 -17.76 4.11
CA PRO A 142 24.45 -17.89 4.26
C PRO A 142 24.91 -19.29 3.86
N ASP A 143 25.99 -19.36 3.10
CA ASP A 143 26.52 -20.50 2.34
C ASP A 143 25.48 -21.21 1.45
N GLY A 144 24.45 -20.47 1.01
CA GLY A 144 23.29 -21.05 0.33
C GLY A 144 22.48 -21.97 1.25
N GLY A 145 22.68 -21.86 2.55
CA GLY A 145 22.04 -22.65 3.59
C GLY A 145 20.62 -22.20 3.88
N LEU A 146 20.11 -22.66 5.03
CA LEU A 146 18.78 -22.28 5.50
C LEU A 146 18.72 -20.77 5.73
N LYS A 147 17.53 -20.19 5.63
CA LYS A 147 17.33 -18.77 5.86
C LYS A 147 17.70 -18.41 7.30
N ASN A 148 18.53 -17.39 7.45
CA ASN A 148 18.99 -16.86 8.72
C ASN A 148 18.82 -15.34 8.73
N CYS A 149 18.78 -14.75 9.94
CA CYS A 149 18.78 -13.30 10.10
C CYS A 149 19.92 -12.83 11.00
N CYS A 150 20.49 -11.68 10.68
CA CYS A 150 21.48 -10.99 11.50
C CYS A 150 20.83 -9.74 12.11
N LEU A 151 20.67 -9.73 13.44
CA LEU A 151 20.00 -8.69 14.21
C LEU A 151 20.92 -7.99 15.23
N ARG A 152 22.20 -8.36 15.27
CA ARG A 152 23.19 -7.88 16.24
C ARG A 152 24.52 -7.61 15.54
N GLU A 153 25.33 -6.75 16.13
CA GLU A 153 26.63 -6.33 15.57
C GLU A 153 26.49 -5.78 14.13
N ASN A 154 25.45 -5.00 13.92
CA ASN A 154 24.87 -4.75 12.61
C ASN A 154 24.77 -3.24 12.26
N LYS A 155 25.76 -2.46 12.70
CA LYS A 155 25.72 -1.00 12.68
C LYS A 155 26.18 -0.42 11.34
N VAL A 156 25.48 0.58 10.83
CA VAL A 156 25.93 1.38 9.67
C VAL A 156 27.17 2.18 10.06
N VAL A 157 28.26 2.00 9.32
CA VAL A 157 29.54 2.68 9.56
C VAL A 157 29.70 3.89 8.65
N ASP A 158 29.34 3.78 7.37
CA ASP A 158 29.46 4.87 6.40
C ASP A 158 28.33 4.82 5.36
N ILE A 159 28.00 6.00 4.82
CA ILE A 159 27.01 6.16 3.74
C ILE A 159 27.65 6.99 2.64
N PHE A 160 27.87 6.37 1.49
CA PHE A 160 28.37 7.02 0.28
C PHE A 160 27.21 7.38 -0.65
N ASP A 161 27.54 7.96 -1.79
CA ASP A 161 26.55 8.26 -2.83
C ASP A 161 25.86 6.97 -3.29
N ASP A 162 26.64 5.99 -3.74
CA ASP A 162 26.10 4.75 -4.32
C ASP A 162 25.96 3.62 -3.30
N TRP A 163 26.84 3.63 -2.29
CA TRP A 163 27.07 2.49 -1.39
C TRP A 163 26.69 2.79 0.06
N LEU A 164 26.29 1.75 0.77
CA LEU A 164 26.10 1.72 2.22
C LEU A 164 27.14 0.77 2.82
N HIS A 165 27.91 1.23 3.81
CA HIS A 165 28.80 0.37 4.58
C HIS A 165 28.23 0.09 5.96
N TYR A 166 28.20 -1.18 6.36
CA TYR A 166 27.63 -1.61 7.63
C TYR A 166 28.32 -2.87 8.16
N LEU A 167 28.35 -3.01 9.48
CA LEU A 167 28.76 -4.25 10.12
C LEU A 167 27.61 -5.25 10.04
N THR A 168 27.92 -6.54 9.96
CA THR A 168 27.01 -7.68 10.10
C THR A 168 27.81 -8.95 9.81
N ASP A 169 27.34 -10.09 10.30
CA ASP A 169 27.83 -11.38 9.83
C ASP A 169 27.22 -11.70 8.46
N THR A 170 28.06 -11.93 7.47
CA THR A 170 27.70 -12.41 6.13
C THR A 170 28.66 -13.51 5.72
N GLN A 171 28.20 -14.42 4.88
CA GLN A 171 28.99 -15.51 4.32
C GLN A 171 28.69 -15.60 2.81
N CYS A 172 29.37 -16.49 2.11
CA CYS A 172 29.06 -16.76 0.70
C CYS A 172 27.55 -17.03 0.53
N GLY A 173 26.88 -16.60 -0.54
CA GLY A 173 25.42 -16.78 -0.68
C GLY A 173 24.54 -15.75 0.04
N ALA A 174 25.11 -14.89 0.88
CA ALA A 174 24.47 -13.67 1.34
C ALA A 174 24.23 -12.64 0.23
N SER A 175 24.97 -12.73 -0.88
CA SER A 175 24.80 -11.87 -2.05
C SER A 175 23.35 -11.82 -2.51
N GLY A 176 22.82 -10.61 -2.65
CA GLY A 176 21.46 -10.33 -3.09
C GLY A 176 20.47 -10.20 -1.93
N SER A 177 20.95 -10.20 -0.68
CA SER A 177 20.10 -10.04 0.50
C SER A 177 19.61 -8.61 0.69
N PRO A 178 18.36 -8.41 1.13
CA PRO A 178 17.86 -7.11 1.51
C PRO A 178 18.51 -6.65 2.83
N VAL A 179 18.97 -5.40 2.85
CA VAL A 179 19.45 -4.70 4.04
C VAL A 179 18.31 -3.82 4.55
N PHE A 180 17.83 -4.07 5.77
CA PHE A 180 16.68 -3.40 6.36
C PHE A 180 17.11 -2.37 7.41
N ASN A 181 16.40 -1.24 7.53
CA ASN A 181 16.47 -0.40 8.74
C ASN A 181 15.54 -0.95 9.85
N ASP A 182 15.49 -0.30 11.01
CA ASP A 182 14.64 -0.74 12.14
C ASP A 182 13.12 -0.66 11.88
N GLN A 183 12.71 -0.02 10.79
CA GLN A 183 11.32 0.00 10.32
C GLN A 183 11.04 -1.11 9.30
N TRP A 184 12.00 -2.01 9.07
CA TRP A 184 11.99 -3.05 8.05
C TRP A 184 11.79 -2.51 6.62
N LEU A 185 12.26 -1.29 6.36
CA LEU A 185 12.39 -0.76 5.00
C LEU A 185 13.71 -1.24 4.40
N VAL A 186 13.69 -1.68 3.14
CA VAL A 186 14.92 -2.04 2.42
C VAL A 186 15.70 -0.75 2.10
N VAL A 187 16.89 -0.63 2.67
CA VAL A 187 17.79 0.52 2.49
C VAL A 187 18.93 0.24 1.52
N GLY A 188 19.28 -1.03 1.34
CA GLY A 188 20.26 -1.48 0.35
C GLY A 188 20.11 -2.95 -0.05
N LEU A 189 20.86 -3.32 -1.08
CA LEU A 189 21.05 -4.68 -1.57
C LEU A 189 22.49 -5.10 -1.25
N HIS A 190 22.68 -6.09 -0.39
CA HIS A 190 24.01 -6.56 0.00
C HIS A 190 24.70 -7.25 -1.18
N HIS A 191 25.99 -6.92 -1.42
CA HIS A 191 26.73 -7.49 -2.55
C HIS A 191 28.14 -8.01 -2.20
N SER A 192 28.83 -7.39 -1.24
CA SER A 192 30.19 -7.81 -0.90
C SER A 192 30.61 -7.38 0.51
N GLY A 193 31.72 -7.98 0.99
CA GLY A 193 32.47 -7.45 2.11
C GLY A 193 33.42 -6.32 1.67
N VAL A 194 33.74 -5.40 2.58
CA VAL A 194 34.76 -4.37 2.39
C VAL A 194 36.02 -4.82 3.13
N SER A 195 37.09 -5.08 2.38
CA SER A 195 38.39 -5.45 2.95
C SER A 195 39.22 -4.21 3.30
N MET A 196 40.01 -4.32 4.36
CA MET A 196 40.99 -3.33 4.74
C MET A 196 42.07 -3.27 3.66
N LYS A 197 42.46 -2.05 3.25
CA LYS A 197 43.53 -1.82 2.29
C LYS A 197 44.63 -0.95 2.88
N ASP A 198 45.87 -1.18 2.47
CA ASP A 198 46.98 -0.28 2.77
C ASP A 198 46.92 1.02 1.94
N ALA A 199 47.87 1.93 2.17
CA ALA A 199 47.97 3.20 1.45
C ALA A 199 48.28 3.03 -0.06
N GLN A 200 48.69 1.83 -0.49
CA GLN A 200 48.95 1.47 -1.88
C GLN A 200 47.74 0.76 -2.52
N GLY A 201 46.67 0.51 -1.76
CA GLY A 201 45.46 -0.15 -2.22
C GLY A 201 45.49 -1.68 -2.15
N ASN A 202 46.53 -2.29 -1.56
CA ASN A 202 46.62 -3.74 -1.41
C ASN A 202 45.70 -4.20 -0.27
N ILE A 203 44.98 -5.30 -0.49
CA ILE A 203 44.15 -5.94 0.55
C ILE A 203 45.04 -6.42 1.69
N LEU A 204 44.63 -6.19 2.92
CA LEU A 204 45.34 -6.63 4.12
C LEU A 204 44.69 -7.87 4.75
N LYS A 205 45.52 -8.68 5.38
CA LYS A 205 45.13 -9.77 6.27
C LYS A 205 44.86 -9.26 7.69
N THR A 206 44.26 -10.10 8.52
CA THR A 206 43.98 -9.82 9.94
C THR A 206 45.25 -9.57 10.77
N ASP A 207 46.42 -10.02 10.29
CA ASP A 207 47.73 -9.75 10.89
C ASP A 207 48.40 -8.45 10.37
N GLY A 208 47.72 -7.71 9.49
CA GLY A 208 48.18 -6.45 8.91
C GLY A 208 49.14 -6.60 7.72
N GLN A 209 49.45 -7.82 7.25
CA GLN A 209 50.26 -8.04 6.06
C GLN A 209 49.42 -8.02 4.78
N PRO A 210 49.99 -7.67 3.60
CA PRO A 210 49.29 -7.78 2.33
C PRO A 210 48.81 -9.22 2.05
N TYR A 211 47.56 -9.34 1.60
CA TYR A 211 46.94 -10.58 1.15
C TYR A 211 47.48 -10.98 -0.23
N GLN A 212 47.87 -12.25 -0.37
CA GLN A 212 48.35 -12.82 -1.62
C GLN A 212 47.34 -13.80 -2.21
N GLU A 213 46.70 -13.41 -3.32
CA GLU A 213 45.73 -14.24 -4.03
C GLU A 213 46.36 -15.57 -4.49
N GLY A 214 45.66 -16.68 -4.23
CA GLY A 214 46.13 -18.03 -4.55
C GLY A 214 47.16 -18.63 -3.58
N ILE A 215 47.65 -17.86 -2.60
CA ILE A 215 48.56 -18.33 -1.53
C ILE A 215 47.84 -18.31 -0.18
N ASP A 216 47.25 -17.17 0.17
CA ASP A 216 46.60 -16.96 1.45
C ASP A 216 45.12 -17.43 1.42
N ALA A 217 44.68 -18.05 2.51
CA ALA A 217 43.28 -18.44 2.65
C ALA A 217 42.37 -17.19 2.74
N PRO A 218 41.23 -17.12 2.01
CA PRO A 218 40.33 -15.96 2.05
C PRO A 218 39.81 -15.59 3.45
N SER A 219 39.75 -16.56 4.36
CA SER A 219 39.38 -16.34 5.77
C SER A 219 40.39 -15.48 6.55
N THR A 220 41.58 -15.23 5.99
CA THR A 220 42.61 -14.38 6.61
C THR A 220 42.46 -12.90 6.26
N ILE A 221 41.58 -12.54 5.31
CA ILE A 221 41.35 -11.15 4.90
C ILE A 221 40.78 -10.34 6.07
N ALA A 222 41.34 -9.15 6.32
CA ALA A 222 40.81 -8.22 7.30
C ALA A 222 39.59 -7.49 6.73
N TRP A 223 38.39 -7.94 7.07
CA TRP A 223 37.14 -7.27 6.70
C TRP A 223 36.84 -6.13 7.69
N VAL A 224 36.46 -4.96 7.16
CA VAL A 224 36.16 -3.76 7.97
C VAL A 224 34.69 -3.37 7.96
N ALA A 225 33.95 -3.81 6.93
CA ALA A 225 32.52 -3.61 6.80
C ALA A 225 31.95 -4.59 5.75
N ASN A 226 30.64 -4.56 5.57
CA ASN A 226 29.93 -5.04 4.40
C ASN A 226 29.50 -3.86 3.55
N GLU A 227 29.28 -4.10 2.27
CA GLU A 227 28.79 -3.11 1.32
C GLU A 227 27.45 -3.57 0.71
N GLY A 228 26.56 -2.61 0.51
CA GLY A 228 25.36 -2.80 -0.27
C GLY A 228 25.05 -1.58 -1.13
N VAL A 229 24.56 -1.79 -2.35
CA VAL A 229 24.10 -0.69 -3.19
C VAL A 229 22.81 -0.11 -2.61
N ARG A 230 22.70 1.21 -2.60
CA ARG A 230 21.53 1.90 -2.04
C ARG A 230 20.32 1.75 -2.96
N ILE A 231 19.16 1.44 -2.39
CA ILE A 231 17.91 1.28 -3.18
C ILE A 231 17.59 2.51 -4.02
N SER A 232 17.85 3.72 -3.51
CA SER A 232 17.64 4.97 -4.26
C SER A 232 18.45 5.07 -5.55
N ARG A 233 19.59 4.36 -5.62
CA ARG A 233 20.51 4.37 -6.76
C ARG A 233 20.11 3.35 -7.82
N ILE A 234 19.60 2.20 -7.37
CA ILE A 234 18.94 1.24 -8.26
C ILE A 234 17.75 1.91 -8.99
N PHE A 235 16.91 2.67 -8.29
CA PHE A 235 15.83 3.43 -8.94
C PHE A 235 16.36 4.40 -9.99
N LYS A 236 17.36 5.23 -9.64
CA LYS A 236 17.97 6.18 -10.57
C LYS A 236 18.54 5.49 -11.82
N ALA A 237 19.18 4.34 -11.65
CA ALA A 237 19.69 3.54 -12.77
C ALA A 237 18.57 3.06 -13.69
N LEU A 238 17.50 2.49 -13.11
CA LEU A 238 16.32 2.06 -13.87
C LEU A 238 15.64 3.22 -14.61
N GLU A 239 15.45 4.36 -13.94
CA GLU A 239 14.85 5.55 -14.56
C GLU A 239 15.63 6.00 -15.78
N SER A 240 16.96 6.11 -15.66
CA SER A 240 17.83 6.55 -16.75
C SER A 240 17.79 5.62 -17.97
N ARG A 241 17.48 4.34 -17.76
CA ARG A 241 17.39 3.31 -18.81
C ARG A 241 15.97 3.15 -19.36
N SER A 242 14.95 3.51 -18.59
CA SER A 242 13.53 3.24 -18.90
C SER A 242 13.05 3.84 -20.23
N GLU A 243 13.65 4.94 -20.70
CA GLU A 243 13.30 5.53 -21.99
C GLU A 243 13.72 4.68 -23.19
N ASN A 244 14.81 3.90 -23.04
CA ASN A 244 15.44 3.16 -24.14
C ASN A 244 15.35 1.63 -23.98
N GLU A 245 15.09 1.13 -22.76
CA GLU A 245 15.02 -0.28 -22.44
C GLU A 245 13.62 -0.66 -21.93
N PRO A 246 12.78 -1.32 -22.75
CA PRO A 246 11.41 -1.68 -22.38
C PRO A 246 11.33 -2.54 -21.11
N MET A 247 12.29 -3.45 -20.90
CA MET A 247 12.33 -4.26 -19.68
C MET A 247 12.66 -3.43 -18.43
N ALA A 248 13.48 -2.38 -18.55
CA ALA A 248 13.75 -1.45 -17.46
C ALA A 248 12.51 -0.61 -17.13
N ALA A 249 11.77 -0.15 -18.14
CA ALA A 249 10.48 0.51 -17.96
C ALA A 249 9.45 -0.40 -17.27
N GLU A 250 9.37 -1.66 -17.68
CA GLU A 250 8.47 -2.65 -17.08
C GLU A 250 8.86 -2.99 -15.62
N ALA A 251 10.15 -3.16 -15.34
CA ALA A 251 10.65 -3.33 -13.96
C ALA A 251 10.27 -2.13 -13.09
N LEU A 252 10.51 -0.91 -13.58
CA LEU A 252 10.17 0.33 -12.88
C LEU A 252 8.65 0.46 -12.68
N ARG A 253 7.84 0.07 -13.67
CA ARG A 253 6.37 0.02 -13.57
C ARG A 253 5.92 -0.94 -12.48
N ARG A 254 6.50 -2.15 -12.40
CA ARG A 254 6.17 -3.14 -11.37
C ARG A 254 6.60 -2.69 -9.98
N LEU A 255 7.78 -2.08 -9.83
CA LEU A 255 8.23 -1.47 -8.57
C LEU A 255 7.28 -0.35 -8.09
N ARG A 256 6.84 0.52 -9.01
CA ARG A 256 5.94 1.64 -8.72
C ARG A 256 4.47 1.27 -8.67
N SER A 257 4.11 0.04 -9.03
CA SER A 257 2.72 -0.43 -9.05
C SER A 257 2.06 -0.42 -7.67
N HIS A 258 2.85 -0.23 -6.60
CA HIS A 258 2.41 -0.23 -5.21
C HIS A 258 2.64 1.12 -4.49
N GLY A 259 2.83 2.22 -5.25
CA GLY A 259 3.02 3.60 -4.75
C GLY A 259 4.41 3.86 -4.12
N THR A 260 4.74 5.12 -3.83
CA THR A 260 6.11 5.57 -3.44
C THR A 260 6.24 6.14 -2.02
N GLY A 261 5.43 5.73 -1.04
CA GLY A 261 5.49 6.24 0.35
C GLY A 261 6.18 5.30 1.36
N PRO A 262 6.80 5.80 2.45
CA PRO A 262 7.41 4.96 3.48
C PRO A 262 6.33 4.40 4.41
N VAL A 263 6.10 3.09 4.32
CA VAL A 263 5.32 2.29 5.27
C VAL A 263 6.11 0.99 5.37
N GLY A 264 6.48 0.53 6.58
CA GLY A 264 7.45 -0.53 6.94
C GLY A 264 7.49 -1.80 6.07
N PRO A 265 7.54 -3.03 6.60
CA PRO A 265 7.28 -4.18 5.76
C PRO A 265 5.77 -4.18 5.49
N ALA A 266 5.37 -3.46 4.44
CA ALA A 266 4.06 -3.59 3.87
C ALA A 266 3.99 -5.01 3.31
N ILE A 267 3.45 -5.94 4.10
CA ILE A 267 2.85 -7.10 3.47
C ILE A 267 1.71 -6.57 2.61
N ILE A 268 1.98 -6.40 1.32
CA ILE A 268 0.93 -6.61 0.33
C ILE A 268 0.81 -8.13 0.26
N THR A 269 0.13 -8.71 1.26
CA THR A 269 -0.62 -9.91 0.98
C THR A 269 -1.55 -9.42 -0.10
N ALA A 270 -1.52 -10.05 -1.27
CA ALA A 270 -2.75 -10.10 -2.03
C ALA A 270 -3.85 -10.37 -0.99
N PRO A 271 -4.94 -9.57 -0.92
CA PRO A 271 -6.09 -10.03 -0.14
C PRO A 271 -6.27 -11.48 -0.55
N GLU A 272 -6.38 -12.39 0.44
CA GLU A 272 -6.49 -13.83 0.18
C GLU A 272 -7.23 -14.00 -1.16
N PRO A 273 -6.66 -14.69 -2.17
CA PRO A 273 -7.50 -15.18 -3.22
C PRO A 273 -8.48 -16.06 -2.48
N ILE A 274 -9.66 -15.52 -2.17
CA ILE A 274 -10.76 -16.28 -1.68
C ILE A 274 -11.05 -17.19 -2.85
N PRO A 275 -10.66 -18.48 -2.78
CA PRO A 275 -10.75 -19.37 -3.93
C PRO A 275 -12.24 -19.51 -4.20
N ASP A 276 -12.76 -18.88 -5.25
CA ASP A 276 -14.16 -18.95 -5.66
C ASP A 276 -15.16 -19.14 -4.52
N ALA A 277 -14.98 -18.45 -3.38
CA ALA A 277 -15.98 -18.54 -2.33
C ALA A 277 -17.06 -17.60 -2.79
N VAL A 278 -18.05 -18.20 -3.45
CA VAL A 278 -19.39 -17.68 -3.62
C VAL A 278 -19.65 -16.68 -2.51
N MET A 279 -19.80 -15.41 -2.88
CA MET A 279 -20.12 -14.35 -1.93
C MET A 279 -21.20 -14.85 -0.97
N GLU A 280 -20.89 -14.85 0.33
CA GLU A 280 -21.90 -15.18 1.33
C GLU A 280 -22.82 -13.98 1.54
N LEU A 281 -23.99 -14.03 0.90
CA LEU A 281 -25.07 -13.10 1.17
C LEU A 281 -25.68 -13.43 2.54
N GLY A 282 -25.48 -12.53 3.50
CA GLY A 282 -26.06 -12.66 4.83
C GLY A 282 -27.48 -12.10 4.90
N LYS A 283 -28.14 -12.30 6.05
CA LYS A 283 -29.40 -11.65 6.40
C LYS A 283 -29.33 -11.15 7.85
N LEU A 284 -29.62 -9.87 8.05
CA LEU A 284 -29.75 -9.27 9.38
C LEU A 284 -31.24 -9.03 9.68
N PRO A 285 -31.71 -9.38 10.90
CA PRO A 285 -33.08 -9.10 11.31
C PRO A 285 -33.29 -7.59 11.55
N MET A 286 -34.54 -7.12 11.49
CA MET A 286 -34.87 -5.70 11.73
C MET A 286 -34.38 -5.18 13.10
N GLU A 287 -34.29 -6.04 14.11
CA GLU A 287 -33.78 -5.71 15.45
C GLU A 287 -32.32 -5.22 15.45
N HIS A 288 -31.53 -5.63 14.45
CA HIS A 288 -30.14 -5.17 14.29
C HIS A 288 -30.06 -3.64 14.22
N TYR A 289 -31.00 -3.02 13.52
CA TYR A 289 -31.01 -1.57 13.28
C TYR A 289 -31.63 -0.76 14.41
N ARG A 290 -31.97 -1.36 15.56
CA ARG A 290 -32.60 -0.67 16.69
C ARG A 290 -31.72 0.44 17.28
N LEU A 291 -30.39 0.30 17.14
CA LEU A 291 -29.41 1.26 17.63
C LEU A 291 -28.87 2.19 16.54
N ALA A 292 -29.41 2.14 15.32
CA ALA A 292 -28.97 2.96 14.20
C ALA A 292 -29.31 4.45 14.40
N ASP A 293 -28.47 5.13 15.19
CA ASP A 293 -28.55 6.53 15.57
C ASP A 293 -28.21 7.50 14.42
N GLY A 294 -27.48 7.01 13.42
CA GLY A 294 -27.13 7.75 12.23
C GLY A 294 -26.03 8.78 12.47
N TYR A 295 -25.86 9.63 11.46
CA TYR A 295 -25.01 10.81 11.56
C TYR A 295 -25.59 11.84 12.54
N ASN A 296 -24.75 12.27 13.48
CA ASN A 296 -25.04 13.34 14.45
C ASN A 296 -24.51 14.70 13.92
N PRO A 297 -25.39 15.68 13.67
CA PRO A 297 -24.98 16.99 13.17
C PRO A 297 -24.26 17.86 14.21
N ASP A 298 -24.42 17.57 15.50
CA ASP A 298 -23.77 18.31 16.60
C ASP A 298 -22.48 17.63 17.07
N PHE A 299 -21.97 16.65 16.31
CA PHE A 299 -20.86 15.80 16.72
C PHE A 299 -19.55 16.56 16.96
N LEU A 300 -19.32 17.65 16.22
CA LEU A 300 -18.15 18.53 16.38
C LEU A 300 -18.31 19.55 17.52
N GLY A 301 -19.40 19.45 18.29
CA GLY A 301 -19.79 20.39 19.34
C GLY A 301 -20.95 21.27 18.89
N SER A 302 -21.77 21.70 19.86
CA SER A 302 -23.02 22.46 19.60
C SER A 302 -22.84 23.82 18.92
N LEU A 303 -21.62 24.38 18.94
CA LEU A 303 -21.28 25.61 18.21
C LEU A 303 -21.02 25.37 16.72
N TYR A 304 -20.86 24.12 16.31
CA TYR A 304 -20.46 23.70 14.97
C TYR A 304 -21.49 22.74 14.37
N HIS A 305 -22.77 23.12 14.48
CA HIS A 305 -23.88 22.36 13.90
C HIS A 305 -23.67 22.17 12.40
N LEU A 306 -23.50 20.91 11.99
CA LEU A 306 -23.19 20.51 10.63
C LEU A 306 -24.28 19.54 10.14
N PRO A 307 -25.37 20.05 9.54
CA PRO A 307 -26.48 19.21 9.09
C PRO A 307 -26.04 18.28 7.95
N LEU A 308 -26.88 17.29 7.66
CA LEU A 308 -26.69 16.46 6.48
C LEU A 308 -26.65 17.32 5.20
N PRO A 309 -25.78 16.97 4.22
CA PRO A 309 -25.69 17.71 2.98
C PRO A 309 -27.03 17.80 2.22
N LYS A 310 -27.31 18.96 1.65
CA LYS A 310 -28.54 19.22 0.91
C LYS A 310 -28.34 18.94 -0.57
N LEU A 311 -29.20 18.12 -1.15
CA LEU A 311 -29.25 17.92 -2.60
C LEU A 311 -29.93 19.11 -3.28
N ALA A 312 -29.43 19.50 -4.45
CA ALA A 312 -30.09 20.44 -5.35
C ALA A 312 -31.52 19.97 -5.69
N GLU A 313 -32.44 20.91 -5.91
CA GLU A 313 -33.87 20.63 -6.07
C GLU A 313 -34.17 19.60 -7.17
N ASN A 314 -33.43 19.67 -8.29
CA ASN A 314 -33.57 18.73 -9.40
C ASN A 314 -33.18 17.29 -9.05
N LEU A 315 -32.32 17.08 -8.04
CA LEU A 315 -31.89 15.76 -7.58
C LEU A 315 -32.84 15.14 -6.55
N GLN A 316 -33.69 15.93 -5.90
CA GLN A 316 -34.58 15.45 -4.83
C GLN A 316 -35.57 14.38 -5.33
N SER A 317 -36.03 14.50 -6.57
CA SER A 317 -36.90 13.50 -7.22
C SER A 317 -36.24 12.14 -7.41
N LYS A 318 -34.91 12.06 -7.30
CA LYS A 318 -34.10 10.85 -7.49
C LYS A 318 -33.74 10.15 -6.18
N VAL A 319 -34.13 10.69 -5.02
CA VAL A 319 -33.85 10.08 -3.72
C VAL A 319 -34.74 8.85 -3.54
N ALA A 320 -34.14 7.73 -3.13
CA ALA A 320 -34.90 6.51 -2.89
C ALA A 320 -35.70 6.61 -1.58
N THR A 321 -37.00 6.35 -1.66
CA THR A 321 -37.88 6.33 -0.49
C THR A 321 -37.77 4.99 0.24
N LEU A 322 -37.51 5.07 1.55
CA LEU A 322 -37.50 3.92 2.45
C LEU A 322 -38.93 3.37 2.64
N LYS A 323 -39.03 2.12 3.10
CA LYS A 323 -40.34 1.47 3.33
C LYS A 323 -41.20 2.19 4.39
N ASN A 324 -40.60 3.00 5.26
CA ASN A 324 -41.31 3.81 6.25
C ASN A 324 -41.67 5.23 5.74
N GLY A 325 -41.41 5.54 4.47
CA GLY A 325 -41.65 6.85 3.88
C GLY A 325 -40.51 7.86 4.08
N GLY A 326 -39.48 7.53 4.86
CA GLY A 326 -38.28 8.35 5.03
C GLY A 326 -37.35 8.29 3.82
N GLN A 327 -36.29 9.11 3.84
CA GLN A 327 -35.30 9.22 2.75
C GLN A 327 -33.85 9.04 3.21
N ILE A 328 -33.62 8.94 4.52
CA ILE A 328 -32.29 8.82 5.12
C ILE A 328 -32.21 7.45 5.78
N LEU A 329 -31.27 6.63 5.32
CA LEU A 329 -30.98 5.34 5.91
C LEU A 329 -29.95 5.54 7.03
N THR A 330 -30.33 5.25 8.27
CA THR A 330 -29.41 5.37 9.42
C THR A 330 -28.74 4.03 9.71
N TYR A 331 -27.48 4.09 10.12
CA TYR A 331 -26.70 3.01 10.70
C TYR A 331 -26.03 3.52 11.97
N LEU A 332 -25.33 2.67 12.71
CA LEU A 332 -24.56 3.14 13.86
C LEU A 332 -23.47 4.12 13.40
N HIS A 333 -23.58 5.37 13.87
CA HIS A 333 -22.63 6.48 13.64
C HIS A 333 -22.53 7.03 12.22
N PHE A 334 -23.39 6.57 11.29
CA PHE A 334 -23.42 7.11 9.94
C PHE A 334 -24.81 7.03 9.28
N SER A 335 -25.05 7.92 8.33
CA SER A 335 -26.27 7.97 7.53
C SER A 335 -25.97 7.91 6.04
N ILE A 336 -26.90 7.39 5.25
CA ILE A 336 -26.80 7.27 3.79
C ILE A 336 -28.05 7.87 3.14
N VAL A 337 -27.85 8.63 2.06
CA VAL A 337 -28.92 9.05 1.14
C VAL A 337 -28.73 8.34 -0.19
N MET A 338 -29.70 7.51 -0.57
CA MET A 338 -29.63 6.64 -1.76
C MET A 338 -30.23 7.32 -3.00
N ASN A 339 -29.59 7.15 -4.15
CA ASN A 339 -30.15 7.50 -5.45
C ASN A 339 -30.91 6.29 -6.02
N ALA A 340 -32.21 6.46 -6.25
CA ALA A 340 -33.12 5.42 -6.72
C ALA A 340 -32.75 4.88 -8.11
N ASP A 341 -32.36 5.77 -9.03
CA ASP A 341 -32.07 5.42 -10.42
C ASP A 341 -30.72 4.72 -10.54
N ARG A 342 -29.72 5.21 -9.80
CA ARG A 342 -28.37 4.67 -9.80
C ARG A 342 -28.24 3.41 -8.95
N ARG A 343 -29.14 3.21 -7.99
CA ARG A 343 -29.11 2.14 -6.97
C ARG A 343 -27.85 2.17 -6.09
N LEU A 344 -27.27 3.36 -5.97
CA LEU A 344 -26.03 3.67 -5.25
C LEU A 344 -26.29 4.90 -4.36
N ALA A 345 -25.46 5.12 -3.34
CA ALA A 345 -25.58 6.32 -2.52
C ALA A 345 -25.26 7.59 -3.33
N PHE A 346 -26.04 8.66 -3.11
CA PHE A 346 -25.59 10.02 -3.42
C PHE A 346 -24.39 10.38 -2.56
N TYR A 347 -24.53 10.13 -1.26
CA TYR A 347 -23.47 10.31 -0.28
C TYR A 347 -23.74 9.49 0.98
N THR A 348 -22.67 9.29 1.73
CA THR A 348 -22.69 8.87 3.14
C THR A 348 -22.17 9.99 4.02
N ALA A 349 -22.60 10.01 5.28
CA ALA A 349 -22.15 10.95 6.31
C ALA A 349 -21.80 10.14 7.57
N ALA A 350 -20.55 10.15 7.99
CA ALA A 350 -20.05 9.36 9.12
C ALA A 350 -19.39 10.25 10.18
N ASN A 351 -19.61 9.91 11.44
CA ASN A 351 -18.89 10.50 12.56
C ASN A 351 -17.79 9.55 13.05
N ILE A 352 -16.61 10.10 13.33
CA ILE A 352 -15.46 9.36 13.84
C ILE A 352 -15.04 9.97 15.17
N ASP A 353 -15.18 9.21 16.27
CA ASP A 353 -14.69 9.60 17.59
C ASP A 353 -13.30 8.99 17.82
N GLY A 354 -12.25 9.72 17.47
CA GLY A 354 -10.86 9.26 17.63
C GLY A 354 -10.53 8.82 19.06
N LYS A 355 -11.15 9.45 20.08
CA LYS A 355 -10.91 9.14 21.49
C LYS A 355 -11.54 7.80 21.92
N LYS A 356 -12.56 7.33 21.19
CA LYS A 356 -13.32 6.12 21.53
C LYS A 356 -13.16 5.01 20.50
N LEU A 357 -12.19 5.11 19.59
CA LEU A 357 -11.93 4.09 18.57
C LEU A 357 -11.58 2.75 19.23
N GLU A 358 -12.20 1.69 18.72
CA GLU A 358 -11.99 0.31 19.18
C GLU A 358 -11.30 -0.51 18.08
N LYS A 359 -10.30 -1.29 18.46
CA LYS A 359 -9.53 -2.14 17.52
C LYS A 359 -10.28 -3.44 17.24
N ILE A 360 -11.13 -3.45 16.22
CA ILE A 360 -11.92 -4.63 15.83
C ILE A 360 -11.16 -5.48 14.79
N LYS A 361 -10.76 -6.70 15.19
CA LYS A 361 -10.16 -7.71 14.28
C LYS A 361 -11.16 -8.07 13.18
N ARG A 362 -10.65 -8.22 11.94
CA ARG A 362 -11.48 -8.63 10.80
C ARG A 362 -11.81 -10.12 10.89
N THR A 363 -13.06 -10.46 10.60
CA THR A 363 -13.55 -11.84 10.41
C THR A 363 -13.98 -12.01 8.96
N ARG A 364 -14.38 -13.21 8.55
CA ARG A 364 -14.88 -13.47 7.19
C ARG A 364 -16.06 -12.53 6.87
N ASP A 365 -15.92 -11.76 5.79
CA ASP A 365 -16.88 -10.72 5.43
C ASP A 365 -18.18 -11.33 4.86
N LYS A 366 -19.33 -10.86 5.35
CA LYS A 366 -20.66 -11.13 4.77
C LYS A 366 -21.26 -9.82 4.28
N TRP A 367 -21.97 -9.88 3.17
CA TRP A 367 -22.61 -8.69 2.59
C TRP A 367 -24.13 -8.79 2.70
N TYR A 368 -24.78 -7.63 2.88
CA TYR A 368 -26.20 -7.56 3.19
C TYR A 368 -26.93 -6.59 2.27
N PHE A 369 -28.11 -6.99 1.80
CA PHE A 369 -29.12 -6.02 1.38
C PHE A 369 -29.78 -5.42 2.61
N ASP A 370 -30.05 -4.12 2.60
CA ASP A 370 -30.77 -3.48 3.68
C ASP A 370 -32.29 -3.73 3.53
N PRO A 371 -32.97 -4.35 4.51
CA PRO A 371 -34.39 -4.68 4.41
C PRO A 371 -35.31 -3.46 4.49
N ARG A 372 -34.81 -2.29 4.91
CA ARG A 372 -35.57 -1.04 5.06
C ARG A 372 -35.72 -0.28 3.75
N LEU A 373 -34.91 -0.61 2.75
CA LEU A 373 -34.99 -0.11 1.38
C LEU A 373 -35.46 -1.22 0.42
N ASP A 374 -36.25 -0.88 -0.59
CA ASP A 374 -36.62 -1.85 -1.62
C ASP A 374 -35.37 -2.32 -2.38
N GLN A 375 -35.29 -3.60 -2.69
CA GLN A 375 -34.13 -4.20 -3.36
C GLN A 375 -33.91 -3.61 -4.75
N LYS A 376 -34.96 -3.13 -5.44
CA LYS A 376 -34.81 -2.47 -6.75
C LYS A 376 -33.99 -1.17 -6.71
N TYR A 377 -33.81 -0.58 -5.52
CA TYR A 377 -33.01 0.62 -5.30
C TYR A 377 -31.60 0.31 -4.76
N GLN A 378 -31.19 -0.96 -4.75
CA GLN A 378 -29.89 -1.41 -4.24
C GLN A 378 -29.13 -2.14 -5.35
N ALA A 379 -27.88 -1.75 -5.59
CA ALA A 379 -26.94 -2.58 -6.31
C ALA A 379 -26.70 -3.87 -5.51
N GLY A 380 -26.40 -4.97 -6.21
CA GLY A 380 -26.29 -6.28 -5.59
C GLY A 380 -25.18 -7.12 -6.19
N PRO A 381 -25.11 -8.41 -5.84
CA PRO A 381 -24.05 -9.32 -6.28
C PRO A 381 -23.77 -9.32 -7.78
N LYS A 382 -24.82 -9.25 -8.59
CA LYS A 382 -24.74 -9.22 -10.06
C LYS A 382 -23.84 -8.12 -10.63
N LEU A 383 -23.70 -6.99 -9.92
CA LEU A 383 -22.82 -5.90 -10.34
C LEU A 383 -21.33 -6.27 -10.21
N TYR A 384 -21.00 -7.15 -9.27
CA TYR A 384 -19.63 -7.42 -8.82
C TYR A 384 -19.13 -8.83 -9.22
N GLU A 385 -19.98 -9.66 -9.85
CA GLU A 385 -19.56 -10.99 -10.30
C GLU A 385 -18.62 -10.89 -11.51
N ASP A 386 -17.62 -11.77 -11.59
CA ASP A 386 -16.78 -12.01 -12.76
C ASP A 386 -16.18 -10.74 -13.39
N ASN A 387 -15.75 -9.79 -12.55
CA ASN A 387 -15.20 -8.52 -13.02
C ASN A 387 -14.23 -7.89 -12.00
N PRO A 388 -13.43 -6.88 -12.40
CA PRO A 388 -12.43 -6.27 -11.53
C PRO A 388 -12.98 -5.16 -10.60
N LEU A 389 -14.30 -4.99 -10.48
CA LEU A 389 -14.93 -4.03 -9.59
C LEU A 389 -15.09 -4.64 -8.20
N ASP A 390 -14.49 -3.99 -7.22
CA ASP A 390 -14.71 -4.25 -5.83
C ASP A 390 -15.96 -3.52 -5.33
N ARG A 391 -16.50 -4.03 -4.23
CA ARG A 391 -17.50 -3.35 -3.39
C ARG A 391 -16.81 -2.27 -2.56
N GLY A 392 -16.48 -1.16 -3.21
CA GLY A 392 -15.79 -0.04 -2.61
C GLY A 392 -16.63 0.64 -1.54
N HIS A 393 -16.17 0.61 -0.30
CA HIS A 393 -16.88 1.19 0.84
C HIS A 393 -16.88 2.73 0.75
N LEU A 394 -18.02 3.36 1.01
CA LEU A 394 -18.13 4.82 1.12
C LEU A 394 -17.88 5.30 2.56
N VAL A 395 -18.43 4.59 3.55
CA VAL A 395 -17.97 4.61 4.94
C VAL A 395 -17.08 3.40 5.15
N ARG A 396 -15.81 3.61 5.53
CA ARG A 396 -14.92 2.47 5.76
C ARG A 396 -15.34 1.70 7.01
N ARG A 397 -15.02 0.40 7.02
CA ARG A 397 -15.27 -0.50 8.14
C ARG A 397 -14.88 0.06 9.50
N LEU A 398 -13.71 0.70 9.60
CA LEU A 398 -13.17 1.18 10.87
C LEU A 398 -13.63 2.59 11.27
N ASP A 399 -14.14 3.39 10.34
CA ASP A 399 -14.53 4.78 10.62
C ASP A 399 -15.60 4.86 11.74
N PRO A 400 -16.67 4.03 11.74
CA PRO A 400 -17.67 4.06 12.80
C PRO A 400 -17.33 3.10 13.95
N CYS A 401 -16.15 2.47 14.00
CA CYS A 401 -15.81 1.50 15.05
C CYS A 401 -15.40 2.21 16.35
N TRP A 402 -16.32 2.92 17.00
CA TRP A 402 -16.09 3.58 18.27
C TRP A 402 -17.25 3.39 19.28
N GLY A 403 -16.89 3.41 20.56
CA GLY A 403 -17.84 3.20 21.66
C GLY A 403 -18.31 1.74 21.81
N PRO A 404 -19.33 1.50 22.65
CA PRO A 404 -19.69 0.16 23.11
C PRO A 404 -20.21 -0.78 22.00
N ASN A 405 -20.73 -0.23 20.90
CA ASN A 405 -21.28 -1.00 19.78
C ASN A 405 -20.38 -0.97 18.53
N ALA A 406 -19.08 -0.70 18.70
CA ALA A 406 -18.12 -0.56 17.60
C ALA A 406 -18.11 -1.74 16.62
N ARG A 407 -18.31 -2.97 17.12
CA ARG A 407 -18.36 -4.17 16.27
C ARG A 407 -19.57 -4.15 15.34
N ASP A 408 -20.75 -3.81 15.85
CA ASP A 408 -21.98 -3.77 15.07
C ASP A 408 -21.93 -2.61 14.06
N ALA A 409 -21.33 -1.49 14.45
CA ALA A 409 -21.07 -0.36 13.56
C ALA A 409 -20.13 -0.72 12.40
N GLY A 410 -19.11 -1.56 12.66
CA GLY A 410 -18.26 -2.12 11.62
C GLY A 410 -18.97 -3.14 10.71
N GLU A 411 -19.94 -3.89 11.22
CA GLU A 411 -20.77 -4.81 10.43
C GLU A 411 -21.74 -4.02 9.51
N ASP A 412 -22.28 -2.90 10.01
CA ASP A 412 -23.17 -2.01 9.26
C ASP A 412 -22.53 -1.49 7.96
N THR A 413 -21.20 -1.40 7.88
CA THR A 413 -20.52 -0.93 6.67
C THR A 413 -20.59 -1.92 5.50
N PHE A 414 -20.92 -3.19 5.74
CA PHE A 414 -21.02 -4.25 4.73
C PHE A 414 -22.40 -4.36 4.07
N HIS A 415 -23.20 -3.29 4.13
CA HIS A 415 -24.43 -3.18 3.36
C HIS A 415 -24.13 -2.70 1.93
N PHE A 416 -24.83 -3.25 0.94
CA PHE A 416 -24.68 -2.80 -0.45
C PHE A 416 -25.04 -1.31 -0.65
N THR A 417 -25.87 -0.75 0.22
CA THR A 417 -26.20 0.68 0.30
C THR A 417 -24.98 1.56 0.62
N ASN A 418 -23.96 1.02 1.29
CA ASN A 418 -22.72 1.70 1.63
C ASN A 418 -21.59 1.45 0.63
N CYS A 419 -21.84 0.72 -0.48
CA CYS A 419 -20.81 0.46 -1.46
C CYS A 419 -21.12 1.04 -2.84
N SER A 420 -20.05 1.27 -3.60
CA SER A 420 -20.09 1.70 -4.98
C SER A 420 -19.10 0.87 -5.81
N PRO A 421 -19.37 0.62 -7.10
CA PRO A 421 -18.46 -0.11 -7.96
C PRO A 421 -17.18 0.68 -8.16
N GLN A 422 -16.12 0.23 -7.48
CA GLN A 422 -14.78 0.79 -7.60
C GLN A 422 -13.89 -0.27 -8.20
N HIS A 423 -13.16 0.05 -9.27
CA HIS A 423 -12.14 -0.82 -9.80
C HIS A 423 -11.14 -1.18 -8.69
N LYS A 424 -10.72 -2.44 -8.61
CA LYS A 424 -9.83 -2.95 -7.54
C LYS A 424 -8.60 -2.07 -7.28
N ARG A 425 -8.05 -1.44 -8.33
CA ARG A 425 -6.92 -0.50 -8.19
C ARG A 425 -7.27 0.80 -7.46
N LEU A 426 -8.46 1.35 -7.72
CA LEU A 426 -8.95 2.51 -6.98
C LEU A 426 -9.22 2.13 -5.52
N ASN A 427 -9.96 1.05 -5.29
CA ASN A 427 -10.42 0.63 -3.96
C ASN A 427 -9.29 0.14 -3.05
N GLN A 428 -8.37 -0.67 -3.57
CA GLN A 428 -7.32 -1.33 -2.77
C GLN A 428 -6.03 -0.53 -2.68
N HIS A 429 -5.85 0.52 -3.51
CA HIS A 429 -4.62 1.31 -3.54
C HIS A 429 -4.87 2.82 -3.46
N ASP A 430 -5.46 3.42 -4.51
CA ASP A 430 -5.43 4.88 -4.68
C ASP A 430 -6.27 5.66 -3.65
N TRP A 431 -7.37 5.07 -3.20
CA TRP A 431 -8.27 5.67 -2.20
C TRP A 431 -7.79 5.42 -0.76
N LEU A 432 -6.98 4.36 -0.57
CA LEU A 432 -6.60 3.85 0.75
C LEU A 432 -5.77 4.87 1.56
N GLU A 433 -4.89 5.62 0.90
CA GLU A 433 -3.93 6.53 1.55
C GLU A 433 -4.60 7.75 2.21
N VAL A 434 -5.57 8.37 1.54
CA VAL A 434 -6.31 9.53 2.09
C VAL A 434 -7.10 9.12 3.32
N GLU A 435 -7.73 7.97 3.22
CA GLU A 435 -8.58 7.46 4.27
C GLU A 435 -7.78 6.97 5.49
N ASP A 436 -6.60 6.37 5.27
CA ASP A 436 -5.67 6.04 6.35
C ASP A 436 -5.16 7.29 7.06
N TYR A 437 -4.88 8.36 6.30
CA TYR A 437 -4.49 9.64 6.88
C TYR A 437 -5.59 10.23 7.75
N ILE A 438 -6.84 10.25 7.28
CA ILE A 438 -7.98 10.78 8.04
C ILE A 438 -8.15 10.01 9.35
N LEU A 439 -8.16 8.68 9.30
CA LEU A 439 -8.37 7.85 10.49
C LEU A 439 -7.20 7.95 11.48
N LYS A 440 -5.95 7.89 10.99
CA LYS A 440 -4.76 8.08 11.84
C LYS A 440 -4.70 9.47 12.46
N THR A 441 -5.15 10.50 11.74
CA THR A 441 -5.23 11.87 12.28
C THR A 441 -6.29 11.95 13.37
N ALA A 442 -7.46 11.33 13.18
CA ALA A 442 -8.49 11.25 14.21
C ALA A 442 -7.98 10.56 15.48
N ASP A 443 -7.39 9.37 15.33
CA ASP A 443 -6.85 8.54 16.41
C ASP A 443 -5.72 9.26 17.16
N ASN A 444 -4.65 9.66 16.46
CA ASN A 444 -3.49 10.31 17.07
C ASN A 444 -3.82 11.66 17.73
N ALA A 445 -4.80 12.39 17.19
CA ALA A 445 -5.21 13.68 17.75
C ALA A 445 -6.34 13.56 18.78
N ASN A 446 -6.89 12.36 19.02
CA ASN A 446 -8.15 12.15 19.75
C ASN A 446 -9.27 13.10 19.25
N ALA A 447 -9.30 13.35 17.94
CA ALA A 447 -10.17 14.34 17.34
C ALA A 447 -11.52 13.73 16.96
N GLN A 448 -12.57 14.53 17.08
CA GLN A 448 -13.87 14.25 16.48
C GLN A 448 -13.87 14.77 15.04
N ILE A 449 -14.26 13.92 14.10
CA ILE A 449 -14.29 14.23 12.66
C ILE A 449 -15.64 13.83 12.09
N SER A 450 -16.16 14.65 11.17
CA SER A 450 -17.29 14.31 10.30
C SER A 450 -16.81 14.13 8.87
N VAL A 451 -17.15 13.00 8.25
CA VAL A 451 -16.70 12.63 6.91
C VAL A 451 -17.91 12.41 6.02
N PHE A 452 -17.90 13.05 4.85
CA PHE A 452 -18.86 12.82 3.79
C PHE A 452 -18.17 12.18 2.59
N THR A 453 -18.76 11.13 2.03
CA THR A 453 -18.18 10.40 0.89
C THR A 453 -19.24 10.09 -0.13
N GLY A 454 -18.92 10.16 -1.43
CA GLY A 454 -19.85 9.72 -2.46
C GLY A 454 -19.20 9.60 -3.85
N PRO A 455 -19.91 8.99 -4.80
CA PRO A 455 -19.58 9.07 -6.22
C PRO A 455 -19.97 10.43 -6.82
N VAL A 456 -19.40 10.75 -7.97
CA VAL A 456 -19.92 11.78 -8.89
C VAL A 456 -20.77 11.08 -9.94
N PHE A 457 -22.05 11.42 -10.02
CA PHE A 457 -22.92 10.90 -11.07
C PHE A 457 -22.93 11.84 -12.27
N ARG A 458 -22.63 11.29 -13.44
CA ARG A 458 -22.67 11.99 -14.72
C ARG A 458 -23.64 11.34 -15.68
N GLU A 459 -24.02 12.11 -16.70
CA GLU A 459 -24.84 11.62 -17.80
C GLU A 459 -24.06 10.70 -18.75
N ASP A 460 -22.73 10.87 -18.84
CA ASP A 460 -21.82 10.06 -19.66
C ASP A 460 -21.21 8.86 -18.92
N ASP A 461 -21.74 8.51 -17.74
CA ASP A 461 -21.26 7.35 -16.99
C ASP A 461 -21.48 6.05 -17.79
N MET A 462 -20.51 5.13 -17.70
CA MET A 462 -20.51 3.91 -18.51
C MET A 462 -21.69 3.02 -18.17
N ILE A 463 -22.47 2.65 -19.20
CA ILE A 463 -23.49 1.61 -19.09
C ILE A 463 -22.79 0.26 -18.92
N TYR A 464 -23.07 -0.42 -17.82
CA TYR A 464 -22.49 -1.70 -17.47
C TYR A 464 -23.59 -2.75 -17.28
N ARG A 465 -23.38 -3.92 -17.91
CA ARG A 465 -24.33 -5.06 -17.91
C ARG A 465 -25.76 -4.68 -18.32
N ASN A 466 -25.90 -3.61 -19.12
CA ASN A 466 -27.19 -3.02 -19.56
C ASN A 466 -28.16 -2.67 -18.42
N GLU A 467 -27.66 -2.52 -17.19
CA GLU A 467 -28.48 -2.33 -16.00
C GLU A 467 -27.95 -1.23 -15.07
N TYR A 468 -26.63 -0.99 -15.06
CA TYR A 468 -25.97 -0.08 -14.14
C TYR A 468 -25.24 1.03 -14.88
N LEU A 469 -25.11 2.19 -14.23
CA LEU A 469 -24.26 3.29 -14.69
C LEU A 469 -23.10 3.43 -13.71
N LEU A 470 -21.88 3.13 -14.15
CA LEU A 470 -20.70 3.15 -13.27
C LEU A 470 -20.20 4.58 -13.11
N PRO A 471 -20.14 5.14 -11.88
CA PRO A 471 -19.58 6.46 -11.66
C PRO A 471 -18.09 6.47 -12.01
N ALA A 472 -17.65 7.45 -12.79
CA ALA A 472 -16.24 7.61 -13.14
C ALA A 472 -15.40 8.22 -12.00
N ASP A 473 -16.00 8.97 -11.08
CA ASP A 473 -15.29 9.71 -10.03
C ASP A 473 -15.92 9.54 -8.66
N PHE A 474 -15.09 9.76 -7.63
CA PHE A 474 -15.44 9.70 -6.22
C PHE A 474 -14.86 10.91 -5.49
N TRP A 475 -15.55 11.34 -4.45
CA TRP A 475 -15.16 12.48 -3.63
C TRP A 475 -15.26 12.15 -2.14
N LYS A 476 -14.48 12.89 -1.34
CA LYS A 476 -14.54 12.84 0.13
C LYS A 476 -14.38 14.25 0.69
N VAL A 477 -15.24 14.65 1.63
CA VAL A 477 -15.14 15.91 2.37
C VAL A 477 -14.98 15.58 3.86
N VAL A 478 -13.97 16.17 4.49
CA VAL A 478 -13.61 15.92 5.89
C VAL A 478 -13.71 17.22 6.64
N VAL A 479 -14.50 17.23 7.72
CA VAL A 479 -14.78 18.41 8.54
C VAL A 479 -14.38 18.13 9.97
N PHE A 480 -13.63 19.06 10.57
CA PHE A 480 -13.04 18.89 11.88
C PHE A 480 -12.90 20.23 12.62
N VAL A 481 -12.69 20.15 13.94
CA VAL A 481 -12.26 21.28 14.77
C VAL A 481 -10.83 20.99 15.22
N ASN A 482 -9.90 21.86 14.87
CA ASN A 482 -8.49 21.65 15.22
C ASN A 482 -8.21 21.96 16.71
N LYS A 483 -6.99 21.67 17.17
CA LYS A 483 -6.57 21.87 18.57
C LYS A 483 -6.70 23.31 19.07
N ASN A 484 -6.76 24.30 18.17
CA ASN A 484 -6.93 25.71 18.50
C ASN A 484 -8.42 26.12 18.53
N GLY A 485 -9.34 25.16 18.42
CA GLY A 485 -10.78 25.41 18.37
C GLY A 485 -11.26 25.95 17.03
N LYS A 486 -10.41 25.99 15.99
CA LYS A 486 -10.80 26.49 14.67
C LYS A 486 -11.47 25.39 13.85
N PHE A 487 -12.64 25.70 13.32
CA PHE A 487 -13.39 24.86 12.38
C PHE A 487 -12.70 24.84 11.00
N GLY A 488 -12.56 23.64 10.42
CA GLY A 488 -11.88 23.45 9.14
C GLY A 488 -12.49 22.32 8.31
N ALA A 489 -12.32 22.40 6.99
CA ALA A 489 -12.76 21.41 6.05
C ALA A 489 -11.72 21.16 4.95
N THR A 490 -11.62 19.93 4.48
CA THR A 490 -10.80 19.55 3.31
C THR A 490 -11.63 18.67 2.38
N ALA A 491 -11.41 18.77 1.07
CA ALA A 491 -12.10 17.93 0.09
C ALA A 491 -11.12 17.28 -0.88
N TYR A 492 -11.48 16.08 -1.35
CA TYR A 492 -10.68 15.22 -2.20
C TYR A 492 -11.51 14.70 -3.36
N LEU A 493 -10.90 14.58 -4.54
CA LEU A 493 -11.53 14.02 -5.76
C LEU A 493 -10.60 12.99 -6.41
N ARG A 494 -11.17 11.87 -6.87
CA ARG A 494 -10.43 10.78 -7.54
C ARG A 494 -11.24 10.14 -8.66
N THR A 495 -10.56 9.76 -9.73
CA THR A 495 -11.16 9.11 -10.91
C THR A 495 -10.78 7.64 -11.04
N GLN A 496 -11.69 6.85 -11.61
CA GLN A 496 -11.45 5.49 -12.12
C GLN A 496 -11.69 5.34 -13.62
N LYS A 497 -11.99 6.43 -14.36
CA LYS A 497 -12.42 6.37 -15.76
C LYS A 497 -11.53 5.49 -16.65
N ASN A 498 -10.21 5.61 -16.53
CA ASN A 498 -9.27 4.84 -17.37
C ASN A 498 -9.19 3.36 -16.99
N TYR A 499 -9.51 3.01 -15.75
CA TYR A 499 -9.63 1.60 -15.36
C TYR A 499 -10.86 0.93 -15.96
N LEU A 500 -11.92 1.72 -16.18
CA LEU A 500 -13.16 1.23 -16.78
C LEU A 500 -13.07 1.07 -18.31
N GLU A 501 -12.29 1.91 -19.00
CA GLU A 501 -12.20 1.93 -20.46
C GLU A 501 -11.12 1.01 -21.07
N SER A 502 -10.40 0.21 -20.28
CA SER A 502 -9.33 -0.71 -20.73
C SER A 502 -8.27 -0.07 -21.67
N ARG A 503 -8.02 1.24 -21.57
CA ARG A 503 -7.01 1.91 -22.40
C ARG A 503 -5.62 1.62 -21.84
N GLU A 504 -4.81 0.84 -22.56
CA GLU A 504 -3.42 0.50 -22.23
C GLU A 504 -2.43 1.68 -22.30
N PHE A 505 -2.92 2.91 -22.44
CA PHE A 505 -2.13 4.13 -22.37
C PHE A 505 -2.44 4.86 -21.06
N PHE A 506 -1.59 4.72 -20.07
CA PHE A 506 -1.72 5.48 -18.82
C PHE A 506 -0.69 6.60 -18.79
N ASP A 507 -1.14 7.79 -19.19
CA ASP A 507 -0.47 9.05 -18.90
C ASP A 507 -0.42 9.28 -17.39
N ASP A 508 0.65 9.91 -16.94
CA ASP A 508 1.13 10.02 -15.57
C ASP A 508 0.32 11.04 -14.71
N GLU A 509 -0.97 11.24 -15.03
CA GLU A 509 -1.76 12.41 -14.60
C GLU A 509 -2.80 12.15 -13.50
N PHE A 510 -3.14 10.92 -13.15
CA PHE A 510 -4.25 10.68 -12.22
C PHE A 510 -3.76 10.54 -10.78
N LYS A 511 -3.79 11.67 -10.05
CA LYS A 511 -3.36 11.80 -8.65
C LYS A 511 -4.54 12.08 -7.73
N THR A 512 -4.40 11.82 -6.43
CA THR A 512 -5.38 12.29 -5.46
C THR A 512 -5.23 13.80 -5.37
N TRP A 513 -6.30 14.51 -5.66
CA TRP A 513 -6.30 15.96 -5.63
C TRP A 513 -7.02 16.45 -4.39
N GLN A 514 -6.36 17.32 -3.63
CA GLN A 514 -7.10 18.22 -2.76
C GLN A 514 -7.79 19.24 -3.66
N VAL A 515 -9.09 19.40 -3.48
CA VAL A 515 -9.92 20.34 -4.24
C VAL A 515 -10.67 21.25 -3.27
N PRO A 516 -11.09 22.45 -3.69
CA PRO A 516 -12.02 23.24 -2.91
C PRO A 516 -13.35 22.48 -2.71
N VAL A 517 -13.96 22.60 -1.53
CA VAL A 517 -15.29 22.02 -1.22
C VAL A 517 -16.30 22.44 -2.29
N VAL A 518 -16.27 23.72 -2.68
CA VAL A 518 -17.18 24.29 -3.71
C VAL A 518 -17.06 23.58 -5.07
N GLN A 519 -15.92 22.97 -5.38
CA GLN A 519 -15.76 22.18 -6.60
C GLN A 519 -16.51 20.85 -6.48
N VAL A 520 -16.50 20.21 -5.32
CA VAL A 520 -17.31 19.01 -5.06
C VAL A 520 -18.80 19.37 -5.13
N GLU A 521 -19.20 20.49 -4.52
CA GLU A 521 -20.60 20.95 -4.57
C GLU A 521 -21.06 21.18 -6.01
N ALA A 522 -20.23 21.84 -6.84
CA ALA A 522 -20.53 22.09 -8.25
C ALA A 522 -20.62 20.79 -9.09
N LEU A 523 -19.75 19.81 -8.83
CA LEU A 523 -19.74 18.54 -9.56
C LEU A 523 -20.90 17.61 -9.19
N THR A 524 -21.43 17.73 -7.98
CA THR A 524 -22.38 16.75 -7.42
C THR A 524 -23.79 17.30 -7.22
N GLY A 525 -23.95 18.63 -7.18
CA GLY A 525 -25.20 19.27 -6.75
C GLY A 525 -25.50 19.06 -5.26
N ILE A 526 -24.51 18.69 -4.45
CA ILE A 526 -24.63 18.51 -3.00
C ILE A 526 -24.05 19.74 -2.31
N SER A 527 -24.81 20.38 -1.44
CA SER A 527 -24.36 21.52 -0.61
C SER A 527 -24.04 21.03 0.81
N PHE A 528 -22.81 21.25 1.26
CA PHE A 528 -22.38 20.90 2.64
C PHE A 528 -22.72 21.99 3.65
N GLY A 529 -23.03 23.21 3.19
CA GLY A 529 -23.42 24.32 4.07
C GLY A 529 -22.26 24.83 4.96
N LEU A 530 -21.03 24.62 4.54
CA LEU A 530 -19.83 25.01 5.28
C LEU A 530 -19.58 26.53 5.20
N PRO A 531 -19.09 27.18 6.27
CA PRO A 531 -18.63 28.56 6.22
C PRO A 531 -17.54 28.77 5.16
N LYS A 532 -17.53 29.93 4.49
CA LYS A 532 -16.59 30.21 3.38
C LYS A 532 -15.12 30.15 3.80
N ASP A 533 -14.82 30.42 5.06
CA ASP A 533 -13.48 30.43 5.65
C ASP A 533 -13.06 29.08 6.24
N ALA A 534 -13.95 28.08 6.24
CA ALA A 534 -13.68 26.73 6.72
C ALA A 534 -12.76 25.95 5.77
N ASP A 535 -12.79 26.23 4.47
CA ASP A 535 -11.94 25.58 3.47
C ASP A 535 -10.69 26.44 3.17
N PRO A 536 -9.49 26.00 3.56
CA PRO A 536 -8.24 26.72 3.32
C PRO A 536 -7.96 26.97 1.84
N MET A 537 -8.40 26.07 0.94
CA MET A 537 -8.20 26.20 -0.51
C MET A 537 -9.15 27.23 -1.11
N ALA A 538 -10.42 27.21 -0.70
CA ALA A 538 -11.38 28.25 -1.10
C ALA A 538 -10.93 29.64 -0.64
N ARG A 539 -10.39 29.75 0.59
CA ARG A 539 -9.84 31.00 1.12
C ARG A 539 -8.65 31.50 0.29
N ALA A 540 -7.69 30.63 -0.03
CA ALA A 540 -6.52 30.98 -0.84
C ALA A 540 -6.90 31.38 -2.29
N ALA A 541 -7.97 30.80 -2.83
CA ALA A 541 -8.50 31.18 -4.14
C ALA A 541 -9.20 32.55 -4.10
N ALA A 542 -9.93 32.87 -3.02
CA ALA A 542 -10.63 34.15 -2.87
C ALA A 542 -9.69 35.34 -2.65
N GLU A 543 -8.55 35.14 -2.00
CA GLU A 543 -7.58 36.21 -1.69
C GLU A 543 -6.76 36.70 -2.91
N LYS A 544 -6.72 35.95 -4.02
CA LYS A 544 -5.83 36.23 -5.17
C LYS A 544 -6.52 36.70 -6.46
N GLY A 545 -7.85 36.81 -6.50
CA GLY A 545 -8.58 37.26 -7.69
C GLY A 545 -8.73 36.19 -8.78
N LEU A 546 -9.73 36.37 -9.65
CA LEU A 546 -10.43 35.37 -10.46
C LEU A 546 -9.68 34.82 -11.71
N GLU A 547 -8.39 35.07 -11.87
CA GLU A 547 -7.64 34.54 -13.01
C GLU A 547 -7.02 33.17 -12.67
N SER A 548 -7.57 32.12 -13.29
CA SER A 548 -7.17 30.70 -13.22
C SER A 548 -7.78 29.86 -12.08
N GLN A 549 -9.00 29.35 -12.28
CA GLN A 549 -9.55 28.24 -11.47
C GLN A 549 -8.79 26.90 -11.65
N ARG A 550 -7.89 26.78 -12.65
CA ARG A 550 -7.07 25.57 -12.87
C ARG A 550 -5.79 25.53 -12.02
N SER A 551 -5.34 26.64 -11.45
CA SER A 551 -4.08 26.70 -10.66
C SER A 551 -4.21 26.28 -9.20
N TYR A 552 -5.39 25.84 -8.75
CA TYR A 552 -5.64 25.51 -7.35
C TYR A 552 -5.84 24.02 -7.07
N LEU A 553 -5.64 23.14 -8.05
CA LEU A 553 -5.61 21.69 -7.80
C LEU A 553 -4.26 21.33 -7.17
N ARG A 554 -4.25 20.88 -5.91
CA ARG A 554 -3.02 20.43 -5.26
C ARG A 554 -2.93 18.91 -5.33
N ARG A 555 -1.89 18.44 -6.00
CA ARG A 555 -1.52 17.02 -6.03
C ARG A 555 -1.10 16.61 -4.61
N ILE A 556 -1.76 15.61 -4.06
CA ILE A 556 -1.35 14.98 -2.80
C ILE A 556 -0.44 13.81 -3.15
N ARG A 557 0.79 13.83 -2.66
CA ARG A 557 1.74 12.71 -2.67
C ARG A 557 2.00 12.16 -1.27
N SER A 558 1.71 12.96 -0.24
CA SER A 558 1.83 12.60 1.17
C SER A 558 0.90 13.46 2.04
N ALA A 559 0.76 13.08 3.31
CA ALA A 559 0.05 13.89 4.32
C ALA A 559 0.56 15.34 4.42
N ALA A 560 1.84 15.59 4.14
CA ALA A 560 2.44 16.93 4.18
C ALA A 560 1.96 17.84 3.04
N ASP A 561 1.35 17.28 2.00
CA ASP A 561 0.78 18.05 0.90
C ASP A 561 -0.62 18.61 1.21
N ILE A 562 -1.24 18.15 2.29
CA ILE A 562 -2.59 18.56 2.67
C ILE A 562 -2.54 19.97 3.27
N MET A 563 -3.29 20.89 2.66
CA MET A 563 -3.51 22.22 3.17
C MET A 563 -4.61 22.18 4.24
N LEU A 564 -4.24 22.52 5.49
CA LEU A 564 -5.11 22.51 6.67
C LEU A 564 -5.57 23.92 7.09
#